data_AF-A0A350JFA3-F1
#
_entry.id   AF-A0A350JFA3-F1
#
_cell.length_a   1.000
_cell.length_b   1.000
_cell.length_c   1.000
_cell.angle_alpha   90.00
_cell.angle_beta   90.00
_cell.angle_gamma   90.00
#
_symmetry.space_group_name_H-M   'P 1'
#
loop_
_entity.id
_entity.type
_entity.pdbx_description
1 polymer ?
#
loop_
_entity_poly.entity_id
_entity_poly.type
_entity_poly.pdbx_seq_one_letter_code
_entity_poly.pdbx_strand_id
1 'polypeptide(L)'
;MLRRLRVYFTGFGLGLLAVYVIFSGDERDLDIWTPEQRILEDIRNDSVFLESERMACYVECIGLSDETVTALWKDSETKSLNPGGSPYKYLILLEQEDRTIEAEIEWDKRTRTLKYIRDPKNPIECPCDD
;
A
#
# COMPACT_ATOMS: atom_id res chain seq x y z
N MET A 1 -5.87 -40.33 34.36
CA MET A 1 -6.24 -39.26 33.40
C MET A 1 -5.14 -38.21 33.22
N LEU A 2 -4.44 -37.78 34.28
CA LEU A 2 -3.34 -36.79 34.21
C LEU A 2 -2.22 -37.09 33.18
N ARG A 3 -1.86 -38.36 32.98
CA ARG A 3 -0.79 -38.75 32.05
C ARG A 3 -1.12 -38.44 30.59
N ARG A 4 -2.40 -38.54 30.20
CA ARG A 4 -2.87 -38.19 28.84
C ARG A 4 -2.93 -36.67 28.68
N LEU A 5 -3.39 -35.96 29.71
CA LEU A 5 -3.45 -34.51 29.74
C LEU A 5 -2.06 -33.88 29.53
N ARG A 6 -1.03 -34.41 30.20
CA ARG A 6 0.35 -33.94 30.07
C ARG A 6 0.88 -34.04 28.64
N VAL A 7 0.60 -35.15 27.94
CA VAL A 7 1.04 -35.36 26.55
C VAL A 7 0.35 -34.37 25.60
N TYR A 8 -0.94 -34.12 25.80
CA TYR A 8 -1.67 -33.12 25.00
C TYR A 8 -1.16 -31.70 25.24
N PHE A 9 -0.91 -31.30 26.49
CA PHE A 9 -0.37 -29.97 26.79
C PHE A 9 1.05 -29.77 26.28
N THR A 10 1.90 -30.82 26.26
CA THR A 10 3.24 -30.70 25.67
C THR A 10 3.19 -30.51 24.16
N GLY A 11 2.29 -31.21 23.46
CA GLY A 11 2.10 -31.03 22.02
C GLY A 11 1.51 -29.66 21.68
N PHE A 12 0.51 -29.21 22.45
CA PHE A 12 -0.10 -27.90 22.29
C PHE A 12 0.90 -26.77 22.56
N GLY A 13 1.70 -26.88 23.62
CA GLY A 13 2.74 -25.91 23.95
C GLY A 13 3.82 -25.83 22.88
N LEU A 14 4.30 -26.97 22.36
CA LEU A 14 5.24 -27.00 21.22
C LEU A 14 4.64 -26.39 19.96
N GLY A 15 3.35 -26.63 19.68
CA GLY A 15 2.64 -26.00 18.57
C GLY A 15 2.57 -24.48 18.70
N LEU A 16 2.21 -23.97 19.87
CA LEU A 16 2.20 -22.52 20.13
C LEU A 16 3.59 -21.89 20.05
N LEU A 17 4.63 -22.59 20.52
CA LEU A 17 6.01 -22.10 20.47
C LEU A 17 6.52 -22.06 19.02
N ALA A 18 6.18 -23.06 18.21
CA ALA A 18 6.48 -23.06 16.77
C ALA A 18 5.76 -21.92 16.04
N VAL A 19 4.46 -21.71 16.30
CA VAL A 19 3.72 -20.57 15.73
C VAL A 19 4.34 -19.26 16.19
N TYR A 20 4.64 -19.10 17.48
CA TYR A 20 5.30 -17.91 18.00
C TYR A 20 6.60 -17.62 17.25
N VAL A 21 7.51 -18.60 17.14
CA VAL A 21 8.79 -18.41 16.43
C VAL A 21 8.61 -18.09 14.94
N ILE A 22 7.62 -18.70 14.27
CA ILE A 22 7.34 -18.44 12.85
C ILE A 22 6.78 -17.02 12.64
N PHE A 23 6.01 -16.51 13.61
CA PHE A 23 5.27 -15.25 13.49
C PHE A 23 5.82 -14.10 14.36
N SER A 24 6.88 -14.30 15.15
CA SER A 24 7.47 -13.29 16.05
C SER A 24 8.67 -12.54 15.46
N GLY A 25 8.94 -12.68 14.16
CA GLY A 25 10.00 -11.90 13.50
C GLY A 25 9.50 -10.50 13.13
N ASP A 26 10.28 -9.47 13.49
CA ASP A 26 9.93 -8.04 13.32
C ASP A 26 9.72 -7.59 11.85
N GLU A 27 10.16 -8.39 10.87
CA GLU A 27 10.13 -8.02 9.43
C GLU A 27 9.08 -8.79 8.61
N ARG A 28 8.06 -9.35 9.26
CA ARG A 28 7.02 -10.09 8.53
C ARG A 28 5.85 -9.17 8.23
N ASP A 29 5.83 -8.65 7.01
CA ASP A 29 4.65 -8.06 6.38
C ASP A 29 3.54 -9.12 6.25
N LEU A 30 2.91 -9.49 7.37
CA LEU A 30 1.71 -10.34 7.39
C LEU A 30 0.55 -9.69 6.63
N ASP A 31 0.68 -8.38 6.37
CA ASP A 31 -0.24 -7.60 5.57
C ASP A 31 -0.07 -7.79 4.05
N ILE A 32 0.94 -8.52 3.54
CA ILE A 32 1.06 -8.84 2.09
C ILE A 32 -0.23 -9.47 1.52
N TRP A 33 -0.98 -10.20 2.35
CA TRP A 33 -2.24 -10.83 1.90
C TRP A 33 -3.45 -9.88 2.01
N THR A 34 -3.33 -8.74 2.67
CA THR A 34 -4.42 -7.77 2.75
C THR A 34 -4.67 -7.14 1.38
N PRO A 35 -5.93 -6.86 1.02
CA PRO A 35 -6.25 -6.23 -0.25
C PRO A 35 -5.53 -4.89 -0.47
N GLU A 36 -5.28 -4.14 0.60
CA GLU A 36 -4.68 -2.80 0.55
C GLU A 36 -3.20 -2.87 0.17
N GLN A 37 -2.41 -3.64 0.91
CA GLN A 37 -0.97 -3.83 0.62
C GLN A 37 -0.74 -4.46 -0.74
N ARG A 38 -1.63 -5.36 -1.18
CA ARG A 38 -1.52 -5.95 -2.51
C ARG A 38 -1.64 -4.92 -3.63
N ILE A 39 -2.53 -3.92 -3.49
CA ILE A 39 -2.67 -2.85 -4.47
C ILE A 39 -1.40 -1.99 -4.52
N LEU A 40 -0.84 -1.66 -3.37
CA LEU A 40 0.41 -0.89 -3.27
C LEU A 40 1.59 -1.65 -3.86
N GLU A 41 1.72 -2.93 -3.56
CA GLU A 41 2.75 -3.79 -4.14
C GLU A 41 2.60 -3.90 -5.66
N ASP A 42 1.38 -4.05 -6.15
CA ASP A 42 1.06 -4.09 -7.58
C ASP A 42 1.45 -2.79 -8.31
N ILE A 43 1.30 -1.63 -7.66
CA ILE A 43 1.75 -0.32 -8.18
C ILE A 43 3.27 -0.22 -8.13
N ARG A 44 3.89 -0.62 -7.01
CA ARG A 44 5.35 -0.58 -6.82
C ARG A 44 6.10 -1.45 -7.84
N ASN A 45 5.48 -2.55 -8.26
CA ASN A 45 6.03 -3.46 -9.26
C ASN A 45 5.78 -3.01 -10.71
N ASP A 46 5.04 -1.91 -10.92
CA ASP A 46 4.71 -1.37 -12.25
C ASP A 46 5.68 -0.26 -12.66
N SER A 47 6.80 -0.68 -13.25
CA SER A 47 7.81 0.25 -13.77
C SER A 47 7.24 1.20 -14.82
N VAL A 48 6.30 0.76 -15.67
CA VAL A 48 5.72 1.60 -16.72
C VAL A 48 4.87 2.72 -16.13
N PHE A 49 4.11 2.42 -15.08
CA PHE A 49 3.34 3.42 -14.35
C PHE A 49 4.24 4.40 -13.60
N LEU A 50 5.25 3.89 -12.88
CA LEU A 50 6.16 4.72 -12.08
C LEU A 50 7.06 5.63 -12.92
N GLU A 51 7.46 5.19 -14.12
CA GLU A 51 8.26 5.97 -15.07
C GLU A 51 7.40 6.82 -16.03
N SER A 52 6.08 6.87 -15.83
CA SER A 52 5.21 7.67 -16.69
C SER A 52 5.49 9.17 -16.59
N GLU A 53 5.43 9.88 -17.72
CA GLU A 53 5.64 11.34 -17.78
C GLU A 53 4.69 12.09 -16.85
N ARG A 54 3.47 11.57 -16.69
CA ARG A 54 2.45 12.09 -15.78
C ARG A 54 2.86 11.98 -14.32
N MET A 55 3.41 10.83 -13.91
CA MET A 55 3.93 10.64 -12.55
C MET A 55 5.10 11.59 -12.27
N ALA A 56 6.05 11.70 -13.21
CA ALA A 56 7.19 12.61 -13.09
C ALA A 56 6.73 14.08 -12.94
N CYS A 57 5.74 14.49 -13.74
CA CYS A 57 5.16 15.84 -13.68
C CYS A 57 4.58 16.16 -12.30
N TYR A 58 3.77 15.26 -11.72
CA TYR A 58 3.18 15.50 -10.40
C TYR A 58 4.22 15.51 -9.27
N VAL A 59 5.23 14.62 -9.34
CA VAL A 59 6.31 14.56 -8.36
C VAL A 59 7.12 15.86 -8.37
N GLU A 60 7.47 16.37 -9.56
CA GLU A 60 8.21 17.62 -9.72
C GLU A 60 7.36 18.83 -9.31
N CYS A 61 6.09 18.89 -9.76
CA CYS A 61 5.21 20.02 -9.49
C CYS A 61 4.89 20.20 -7.99
N ILE A 62 4.68 19.10 -7.28
CA ILE A 62 4.39 19.11 -5.84
C ILE A 62 5.68 19.13 -5.02
N GLY A 63 6.84 18.87 -5.63
CA GLY A 63 8.14 18.82 -4.95
C GLY A 63 8.25 17.65 -3.98
N LEU A 64 7.76 16.47 -4.37
CA LEU A 64 7.87 15.26 -3.55
C LEU A 64 9.31 14.74 -3.59
N SER A 65 9.87 14.42 -2.42
CA SER A 65 11.16 13.72 -2.35
C SER A 65 11.01 12.25 -2.72
N ASP A 66 12.08 11.61 -3.19
CA ASP A 66 12.10 10.18 -3.50
C ASP A 66 11.65 9.32 -2.31
N GLU A 67 12.01 9.72 -1.08
CA GLU A 67 11.57 9.08 0.15
C GLU A 67 10.04 9.19 0.33
N THR A 68 9.46 10.35 0.04
CA THR A 68 8.01 10.58 0.14
C THR A 68 7.26 9.78 -0.93
N VAL A 69 7.79 9.72 -2.15
CA VAL A 69 7.22 8.91 -3.24
C VAL A 69 7.28 7.43 -2.88
N THR A 70 8.40 6.97 -2.30
CA THR A 70 8.53 5.59 -1.85
C THR A 70 7.54 5.27 -0.72
N ALA A 71 7.39 6.17 0.25
CA ALA A 71 6.42 6.03 1.34
C ALA A 71 4.97 6.03 0.82
N LEU A 72 4.66 6.82 -0.20
CA LEU A 72 3.33 6.85 -0.84
C LEU A 72 2.92 5.50 -1.43
N TRP A 73 3.88 4.68 -1.87
CA TRP A 73 3.60 3.37 -2.45
C TRP A 73 3.89 2.20 -1.49
N LYS A 74 4.19 2.49 -0.22
CA LYS A 74 4.55 1.48 0.77
C LYS A 74 3.71 1.58 2.04
N ASP A 75 3.57 2.79 2.57
CA ASP A 75 3.05 3.04 3.92
C ASP A 75 1.69 3.79 3.90
N SER A 76 1.13 4.01 2.71
CA SER A 76 -0.15 4.71 2.53
C SER A 76 -1.36 3.83 2.81
N GLU A 77 -2.48 4.43 3.17
CA GLU A 77 -3.78 3.76 3.22
C GLU A 77 -4.45 3.77 1.84
N THR A 78 -5.12 2.67 1.45
CA THR A 78 -5.83 2.58 0.17
C THR A 78 -7.32 2.40 0.35
N LYS A 79 -8.12 3.15 -0.42
CA LYS A 79 -9.58 3.08 -0.39
C LYS A 79 -10.14 2.91 -1.80
N SER A 80 -10.96 1.89 -2.00
CA SER A 80 -11.68 1.72 -3.26
C SER A 80 -12.82 2.75 -3.37
N LEU A 81 -12.77 3.60 -4.39
CA LEU A 81 -13.81 4.59 -4.68
C LEU A 81 -14.97 4.00 -5.50
N ASN A 82 -14.73 2.88 -6.19
CA ASN A 82 -15.73 2.22 -7.03
C ASN A 82 -15.64 0.69 -6.89
N PRO A 83 -16.09 0.11 -5.77
CA PRO A 83 -16.04 -1.34 -5.56
C PRO A 83 -16.83 -2.10 -6.63
N GLY A 84 -16.15 -2.98 -7.37
CA GLY A 84 -16.76 -3.79 -8.43
C GLY A 84 -17.03 -3.07 -9.75
N GLY A 85 -16.67 -1.79 -9.87
CA GLY A 85 -16.79 -1.04 -11.13
C GLY A 85 -15.60 -1.24 -12.08
N SER A 86 -15.83 -0.93 -13.35
CA SER A 86 -14.81 -0.93 -14.41
C SER A 86 -14.83 0.44 -15.09
N PRO A 87 -13.76 1.26 -15.03
CA PRO A 87 -12.48 0.97 -14.37
C PRO A 87 -12.57 0.98 -12.84
N TYR A 88 -11.67 0.23 -12.20
CA TYR A 88 -11.48 0.28 -10.75
C TYR A 88 -10.83 1.61 -10.37
N LYS A 89 -11.29 2.22 -9.27
CA LYS A 89 -10.78 3.50 -8.78
C LYS A 89 -10.28 3.35 -7.36
N TYR A 90 -9.05 3.78 -7.11
CA TYR A 90 -8.42 3.72 -5.80
C TYR A 90 -7.94 5.10 -5.39
N LEU A 91 -8.27 5.49 -4.16
CA LEU A 91 -7.71 6.65 -3.48
C LEU A 91 -6.61 6.16 -2.54
N ILE A 92 -5.44 6.78 -2.64
CA ILE A 92 -4.25 6.43 -1.87
C ILE A 92 -3.90 7.66 -1.03
N LEU A 93 -3.85 7.47 0.28
CA LEU A 93 -3.71 8.54 1.26
C LEU A 93 -2.45 8.28 2.08
N LEU A 94 -1.53 9.24 2.07
CA LEU A 94 -0.35 9.25 2.92
C LEU A 94 -0.45 10.43 3.87
N GLU A 95 -0.67 10.15 5.15
CA GLU A 95 -0.64 11.17 6.20
C GLU A 95 0.76 11.25 6.82
N GLN A 96 1.38 12.42 6.74
CA GLN A 96 2.62 12.75 7.44
C GLN A 96 2.37 13.93 8.38
N GLU A 97 3.29 14.16 9.32
CA GLU A 97 3.19 15.25 10.31
C GLU A 97 2.95 16.60 9.61
N ASP A 98 3.72 16.90 8.56
CA ASP A 98 3.70 18.20 7.88
C ASP A 98 2.84 18.27 6.61
N ARG A 99 2.57 17.13 5.95
CA ARG A 99 1.88 17.08 4.65
C ARG A 99 0.89 15.92 4.58
N THR A 100 -0.15 16.05 3.78
CA THR A 100 -1.06 14.94 3.46
C THR A 100 -1.03 14.77 1.96
N ILE A 101 -0.66 13.59 1.46
CA ILE A 101 -0.61 13.35 0.02
C ILE A 101 -1.78 12.45 -0.36
N GLU A 102 -2.58 12.90 -1.33
CA GLU A 102 -3.67 12.11 -1.89
C GLU A 102 -3.38 11.82 -3.37
N ALA A 103 -3.45 10.55 -3.76
CA ALA A 103 -3.33 10.12 -5.14
C ALA A 103 -4.58 9.32 -5.55
N GLU A 104 -5.11 9.58 -6.75
CA GLU A 104 -6.18 8.76 -7.34
C GLU A 104 -5.64 8.00 -8.54
N ILE A 105 -5.84 6.69 -8.52
CA ILE A 105 -5.45 5.78 -9.61
C ILE A 105 -6.69 5.13 -10.19
N GLU A 106 -6.76 5.15 -11.51
CA GLU A 106 -7.69 4.35 -12.29
C GLU A 106 -7.00 3.12 -12.86
N TRP A 107 -7.65 1.96 -12.70
CA TRP A 107 -7.20 0.69 -13.24
C TRP A 107 -8.25 0.14 -14.20
N ASP A 108 -7.93 0.18 -15.50
CA ASP A 108 -8.70 -0.47 -16.54
C ASP A 108 -7.95 -1.70 -17.02
N LYS A 109 -8.28 -2.90 -16.50
CA LYS A 109 -7.86 -4.28 -16.85
C LYS A 109 -6.41 -4.57 -17.29
N ARG A 110 -5.81 -3.75 -18.15
CA ARG A 110 -4.44 -3.80 -18.68
C ARG A 110 -3.62 -2.54 -18.41
N THR A 111 -4.24 -1.40 -18.13
CA THR A 111 -3.56 -0.11 -17.99
C THR A 111 -3.91 0.54 -16.67
N ARG A 112 -2.90 1.12 -16.03
CA ARG A 112 -3.02 1.92 -14.82
C ARG A 112 -2.75 3.37 -15.20
N THR A 113 -3.62 4.27 -14.78
CA THR A 113 -3.51 5.70 -15.08
C THR A 113 -3.65 6.49 -13.80
N LEU A 114 -2.66 7.34 -13.53
CA LEU A 114 -2.70 8.29 -12.42
C LEU A 114 -3.64 9.44 -12.80
N LYS A 115 -4.69 9.70 -12.02
CA LYS A 115 -5.57 10.85 -12.29
C LYS A 115 -4.99 12.13 -11.76
N TYR A 116 -4.59 12.12 -10.49
CA TYR A 116 -3.95 13.25 -9.84
C TYR A 116 -3.15 12.79 -8.64
N ILE A 117 -2.18 13.63 -8.27
CA ILE A 117 -1.62 13.69 -6.91
C ILE A 117 -1.89 15.11 -6.41
N ARG A 118 -2.28 15.25 -5.15
CA ARG A 118 -2.49 16.55 -4.52
C ARG A 118 -2.05 16.53 -3.07
N ASP A 119 -1.63 17.69 -2.59
CA ASP A 119 -1.46 17.96 -1.16
C ASP A 119 -2.63 18.84 -0.69
N PRO A 120 -3.63 18.31 0.05
CA PRO A 120 -4.73 19.11 0.56
C PRO A 120 -4.29 20.17 1.58
N LYS A 121 -3.16 19.97 2.28
CA LYS A 121 -2.63 20.96 3.21
C LYS A 121 -1.99 22.14 2.46
N ASN A 122 -1.32 21.85 1.34
CA ASN A 122 -0.69 22.85 0.47
C ASN A 122 -1.21 22.70 -0.98
N PRO A 123 -2.40 23.22 -1.30
CA PRO A 123 -3.00 23.02 -2.61
C PRO A 123 -2.18 23.73 -3.70
N ILE A 124 -1.55 22.93 -4.56
CA ILE A 124 -0.84 23.37 -5.76
C ILE A 124 -1.62 22.82 -6.96
N GLU A 125 -2.03 23.69 -7.88
CA GLU A 125 -2.64 23.26 -9.13
C GLU A 125 -1.56 22.84 -10.12
N CYS A 126 -1.47 21.55 -10.39
CA CYS A 126 -0.53 20.96 -11.35
C CYS A 126 -1.27 20.58 -12.64
N PRO A 127 -1.12 21.35 -13.73
CA PRO A 127 -1.69 21.01 -15.03
C PRO A 127 -0.83 19.96 -15.73
N CYS A 128 -0.80 18.75 -15.17
CA CYS A 128 -0.20 17.57 -15.78
C CYS A 128 -1.27 16.89 -16.65
N ASP A 129 -1.53 17.47 -17.82
CA ASP A 129 -2.35 16.85 -18.86
C ASP A 129 -1.50 15.87 -19.69
N ASP A 130 -2.18 14.87 -20.26
CA ASP A 130 -1.57 13.78 -21.05
C ASP A 130 -0.89 14.24 -22.35
#